data_AF-A0A0D3FDD4-F1
#
_entry.id   AF-A0A0D3FDD4-F1
#
_cell.length_a   1.000
_cell.length_b   1.000
_cell.length_c   1.000
_cell.angle_alpha   90.00
_cell.angle_beta   90.00
_cell.angle_gamma   90.00
#
_symmetry.space_group_name_H-M   'P 1'
#
loop_
_entity.id
_entity.type
_entity.pdbx_description
1 polymer ?
#
loop_
_entity_poly.entity_id
_entity_poly.type
_entity_poly.pdbx_seq_one_letter_code
_entity_poly.pdbx_strand_id
1 'polypeptide(L)'
;MVVNLKLREDVLVEKCLGRRICGQCGKNFNLACIDVKGENGLPPIYMAPLLPPNNCMSKLITRADDTEEVVRNRLQIYNDMVFNVVLGRYKSCTMLICSVGSQPVEGFYRQQGKLLEFDLPGGIPESWPKLLHVLNLEDQEEMKLATA
;
A
#
# COMPACT_ATOMS: atom_id res chain seq x y z
N MET A 1 10.77 7.45 -13.20
CA MET A 1 10.92 7.16 -11.76
C MET A 1 9.69 6.38 -11.31
N VAL A 2 9.86 5.36 -10.47
CA VAL A 2 8.78 4.53 -9.91
C VAL A 2 8.89 4.58 -8.39
N VAL A 3 7.76 4.73 -7.69
CA VAL A 3 7.73 4.78 -6.22
C VAL A 3 7.14 3.48 -5.70
N ASN A 4 7.87 2.82 -4.82
CA ASN A 4 7.40 1.68 -4.05
C ASN A 4 6.96 2.16 -2.66
N LEU A 5 5.65 2.13 -2.41
CA LEU A 5 5.09 2.52 -1.12
C LEU A 5 5.11 1.33 -0.18
N LYS A 6 5.87 1.45 0.90
CA LYS A 6 5.99 0.44 1.93
C LYS A 6 5.20 0.84 3.15
N LEU A 7 4.52 -0.13 3.73
CA LEU A 7 3.82 0.03 4.99
C LEU A 7 4.02 -1.22 5.82
N ARG A 8 4.04 -1.04 7.14
CA ARG A 8 4.22 -2.13 8.08
C ARG A 8 3.08 -3.17 7.94
N GLU A 9 3.44 -4.45 8.02
CA GLU A 9 2.53 -5.56 7.71
C GLU A 9 1.29 -5.60 8.61
N ASP A 10 1.46 -5.42 9.92
CA ASP A 10 0.35 -5.30 10.88
C ASP A 10 -0.63 -4.19 10.51
N VAL A 11 -0.12 -3.04 10.07
CA VAL A 11 -0.94 -1.91 9.62
C VAL A 11 -1.67 -2.24 8.31
N LEU A 12 -1.02 -2.95 7.38
CA LEU A 12 -1.67 -3.42 6.15
C LEU A 12 -2.81 -4.39 6.43
N VAL A 13 -2.62 -5.30 7.40
CA VAL A 13 -3.65 -6.24 7.84
C VAL A 13 -4.84 -5.49 8.41
N GLU A 14 -4.61 -4.61 9.39
CA GLU A 14 -5.65 -3.74 9.99
C GLU A 14 -6.40 -2.92 8.93
N LYS A 15 -5.69 -2.32 7.97
CA LYS A 15 -6.32 -1.58 6.87
C LYS A 15 -7.18 -2.46 5.97
N CYS A 16 -6.77 -3.70 5.67
CA CYS A 16 -7.59 -4.59 4.86
C CYS A 16 -8.85 -5.02 5.61
N LEU A 17 -8.73 -5.42 6.88
CA LEU A 17 -9.85 -5.83 7.72
C LEU A 17 -10.83 -4.67 8.01
N GLY A 18 -10.33 -3.43 8.07
CA GLY A 18 -11.14 -2.22 8.23
C GLY A 18 -11.84 -1.75 6.96
N ARG A 19 -11.52 -2.30 5.79
CA ARG A 19 -12.08 -1.85 4.50
C ARG A 19 -13.57 -2.15 4.41
N ARG A 20 -14.33 -1.16 3.96
CA ARG A 20 -15.76 -1.28 3.66
C ARG A 20 -16.06 -0.71 2.29
N ILE A 21 -17.07 -1.26 1.63
CA ILE A 21 -17.61 -0.75 0.38
C ILE A 21 -19.05 -0.36 0.64
N CYS A 22 -19.48 0.81 0.19
CA CYS A 22 -20.91 1.12 0.23
C CYS A 22 -21.63 0.39 -0.92
N GLY A 23 -22.60 -0.46 -0.58
CA GLY A 23 -23.40 -1.20 -1.56
C GLY A 23 -24.28 -0.35 -2.49
N GLN A 24 -24.44 0.95 -2.19
CA GLN A 24 -25.21 1.87 -3.05
C GLN A 24 -24.32 2.73 -3.96
N CYS A 25 -23.26 3.35 -3.42
CA CYS A 25 -22.42 4.27 -4.21
C CYS A 25 -21.12 3.64 -4.73
N GLY A 26 -20.77 2.44 -4.29
CA GLY A 26 -19.55 1.72 -4.70
C GLY A 26 -18.24 2.32 -4.16
N LYS A 27 -18.28 3.40 -3.37
CA LYS A 27 -17.08 4.01 -2.78
C LYS A 27 -16.50 3.14 -1.67
N ASN A 28 -15.17 3.19 -1.56
CA ASN A 28 -14.41 2.53 -0.51
C ASN A 28 -14.26 3.45 0.70
N PHE A 29 -14.39 2.85 1.88
CA PHE A 29 -14.20 3.48 3.17
C PHE A 29 -13.30 2.58 4.01
N ASN A 30 -12.77 3.12 5.10
CA ASN A 30 -11.96 2.34 6.03
C ASN A 30 -12.30 2.73 7.46
N LEU A 31 -12.87 1.81 8.22
CA LEU A 31 -13.29 2.07 9.59
C LEU A 31 -12.17 1.85 10.61
N ALA A 32 -11.02 1.30 10.21
CA ALA A 32 -9.90 1.09 11.11
C ALA A 32 -9.27 2.43 11.50
N CYS A 33 -9.30 2.70 12.81
CA CYS A 33 -8.44 3.70 13.45
C CYS A 33 -7.17 2.98 13.89
N ILE A 34 -6.04 3.36 13.29
CA ILE A 34 -4.76 2.70 13.55
C ILE A 34 -3.92 3.65 14.38
N ASP A 35 -3.55 3.23 15.58
CA ASP A 35 -2.62 3.92 16.47
C ASP A 35 -1.68 2.88 17.05
N VAL A 36 -0.58 2.64 16.33
CA VAL A 36 0.41 1.67 16.76
C VAL A 36 1.66 2.38 17.21
N LYS A 37 2.09 2.03 18.42
CA LYS A 37 3.27 2.58 19.05
C LYS A 37 4.55 2.12 18.34
N GLY A 38 5.61 2.90 18.49
CA GLY A 38 6.93 2.52 18.01
C GLY A 38 7.53 1.48 18.95
N GLU A 39 7.79 0.27 18.43
CA GLU A 39 8.36 -0.85 19.18
C GLU A 39 9.42 -1.55 18.32
N ASN A 40 10.42 -2.17 18.96
CA ASN A 40 11.49 -2.94 18.29
C ASN A 40 12.21 -2.18 17.15
N GLY A 41 12.39 -0.86 17.31
CA GLY A 41 13.06 0.00 16.32
C GLY A 41 12.16 0.43 15.15
N LEU A 42 10.89 0.04 15.14
CA LEU A 42 9.92 0.51 14.16
C LEU A 42 9.30 1.84 14.63
N PRO A 43 9.08 2.81 13.71
CA PRO A 43 8.45 4.06 14.07
C PRO A 43 6.97 3.86 14.49
N PRO A 44 6.42 4.74 15.33
CA PRO A 44 4.99 4.78 15.57
C PRO A 44 4.25 5.15 14.28
N ILE A 45 3.05 4.59 14.09
CA ILE A 45 2.21 4.85 12.92
C ILE A 45 0.81 5.17 13.41
N TYR A 46 0.34 6.36 13.04
CA TYR A 46 -1.04 6.78 13.23
C TYR A 46 -1.74 6.94 11.87
N MET A 47 -2.93 6.38 11.74
CA MET A 47 -3.80 6.60 10.59
C MET A 47 -5.25 6.71 11.03
N ALA A 48 -5.83 7.89 10.85
CA ALA A 48 -7.24 8.13 11.08
C ALA A 48 -8.14 7.23 10.18
N PRO A 49 -9.35 6.89 10.63
CA PRO A 49 -10.33 6.19 9.81
C PRO A 49 -10.85 7.10 8.68
N LEU A 50 -11.20 6.49 7.55
CA LEU A 50 -11.92 7.13 6.46
C LEU A 50 -13.40 6.77 6.58
N LEU A 51 -14.11 7.54 7.41
CA LEU A 51 -15.51 7.29 7.73
C LEU A 51 -16.43 7.63 6.55
N PRO A 52 -17.50 6.84 6.34
CA PRO A 52 -18.49 7.15 5.32
C PRO A 52 -19.45 8.25 5.78
N PRO A 53 -20.07 8.97 4.82
CA PRO A 53 -21.17 9.88 5.13
C PRO A 53 -22.40 9.12 5.66
N ASN A 54 -23.29 9.82 6.37
CA ASN A 54 -24.46 9.25 7.04
C ASN A 54 -25.34 8.37 6.13
N ASN A 55 -25.51 8.77 4.86
CA ASN A 55 -26.31 8.03 3.88
C ASN A 55 -25.70 6.67 3.46
N CYS A 56 -24.41 6.45 3.74
CA CYS A 56 -23.66 5.24 3.42
C CYS A 56 -23.43 4.32 4.63
N MET A 57 -23.50 4.84 5.86
CA MET A 57 -23.18 4.11 7.11
C MET A 57 -23.93 2.78 7.25
N SER A 58 -25.23 2.73 6.96
CA SER A 58 -26.04 1.51 7.07
C SER A 58 -25.92 0.55 5.88
N LYS A 59 -25.14 0.93 4.86
CA LYS A 59 -25.04 0.21 3.56
C LYS A 59 -23.62 -0.31 3.33
N LEU A 60 -22.81 -0.35 4.37
CA LEU A 60 -21.44 -0.83 4.29
C LEU A 60 -21.42 -2.36 4.25
N ILE A 61 -20.71 -2.88 3.27
CA ILE A 61 -20.43 -4.30 3.11
C ILE A 61 -18.92 -4.53 3.16
N THR A 62 -18.53 -5.72 3.60
CA THR A 62 -17.14 -6.18 3.59
C THR A 62 -16.94 -7.13 2.40
N ARG A 63 -15.74 -7.15 1.81
CA ARG A 63 -15.45 -8.13 0.76
C ARG A 63 -15.27 -9.51 1.37
N ALA A 64 -15.58 -10.55 0.61
CA ALA A 64 -15.42 -11.93 1.06
C ALA A 64 -13.95 -12.30 1.36
N ASP A 65 -12.99 -11.62 0.72
CA ASP A 65 -11.56 -11.86 0.86
C ASP A 65 -10.88 -11.00 1.95
N ASP A 66 -11.63 -10.17 2.69
CA ASP A 66 -11.11 -9.38 3.81
C ASP A 66 -11.12 -10.18 5.12
N THR A 67 -10.40 -11.31 5.13
CA THR A 67 -10.11 -12.11 6.32
C THR A 67 -8.62 -12.07 6.64
N GLU A 68 -8.25 -12.25 7.91
CA GLU A 68 -6.84 -12.15 8.32
C GLU A 68 -5.99 -13.19 7.59
N GLU A 69 -6.47 -14.43 7.48
CA GLU A 69 -5.81 -15.52 6.76
C GLU A 69 -5.54 -15.15 5.30
N VAL A 70 -6.56 -14.67 4.58
CA VAL A 70 -6.41 -14.33 3.15
C VAL A 70 -5.47 -13.14 2.98
N VAL A 71 -5.58 -12.12 3.83
CA VAL A 71 -4.73 -10.93 3.75
C VAL A 71 -3.27 -11.30 4.02
N ARG A 72 -2.97 -12.06 5.08
CA ARG A 72 -1.61 -12.52 5.39
C ARG A 72 -1.05 -13.41 4.29
N ASN A 73 -1.84 -14.34 3.76
CA ASN A 73 -1.42 -15.19 2.65
C ASN A 73 -1.08 -14.35 1.40
N ARG A 74 -1.87 -13.32 1.09
CA ARG A 74 -1.56 -12.41 -0.03
C ARG A 74 -0.28 -11.61 0.19
N LEU A 75 -0.02 -11.16 1.41
CA LEU A 75 1.22 -10.47 1.76
C LEU A 75 2.42 -11.41 1.67
N GLN A 76 2.28 -12.66 2.13
CA GLN A 76 3.30 -13.68 1.99
C GLN A 76 3.60 -13.96 0.51
N ILE A 77 2.57 -14.19 -0.31
CA ILE A 77 2.75 -14.42 -1.76
C ILE A 77 3.43 -13.22 -2.43
N TYR A 78 3.03 -11.99 -2.09
CA TYR A 78 3.69 -10.78 -2.60
C TYR A 78 5.17 -10.74 -2.20
N ASN A 79 5.48 -10.96 -0.92
CA ASN A 79 6.84 -10.99 -0.43
C ASN A 79 7.65 -12.10 -1.10
N ASP A 80 7.09 -13.29 -1.28
CA ASP A 80 7.75 -14.40 -1.95
C ASP A 80 8.03 -14.08 -3.42
N MET A 81 7.09 -13.48 -4.15
CA MET A 81 7.30 -13.06 -5.53
C MET A 81 8.33 -11.93 -5.66
N VAL A 82 8.35 -10.98 -4.71
CA VAL A 82 9.31 -9.89 -4.73
C VAL A 82 10.70 -10.37 -4.31
N PHE A 83 10.83 -11.15 -3.23
CA PHE A 83 12.13 -11.59 -2.70
C PHE A 83 12.73 -12.78 -3.42
N ASN A 84 11.96 -13.83 -3.74
CA ASN A 84 12.53 -15.03 -4.35
C ASN A 84 12.97 -14.81 -5.81
N VAL A 85 12.39 -13.81 -6.49
CA VAL A 85 12.81 -13.47 -7.85
C VAL A 85 13.98 -12.49 -7.87
N VAL A 86 14.06 -11.57 -6.90
CA VAL A 86 15.24 -10.67 -6.76
C VAL A 86 16.50 -11.46 -6.38
N LEU A 87 16.37 -12.57 -5.63
CA LEU A 87 17.48 -13.44 -5.23
C LEU A 87 17.75 -14.62 -6.19
N GLY A 88 17.14 -14.65 -7.37
CA GLY A 88 17.46 -15.64 -8.42
C GLY A 88 17.16 -17.10 -8.06
N ARG A 89 16.23 -17.36 -7.14
CA ARG A 89 15.92 -18.72 -6.65
C ARG A 89 14.55 -19.20 -7.11
N TYR A 90 14.33 -19.26 -8.43
CA TYR A 90 13.33 -20.19 -8.97
C TYR A 90 13.90 -21.61 -8.90
N LYS A 91 13.78 -22.26 -7.73
CA LYS A 91 13.92 -23.71 -7.67
C LYS A 91 12.67 -24.34 -8.27
N SER A 92 12.79 -24.72 -9.54
CA SER A 92 12.00 -25.77 -10.19
C SER A 92 10.48 -25.68 -9.99
N CYS A 93 9.82 -24.72 -10.64
CA CYS A 93 8.41 -24.91 -10.98
C CYS A 93 8.35 -25.42 -12.42
N THR A 94 8.28 -26.75 -12.55
CA THR A 94 7.98 -27.42 -13.81
C THR A 94 6.48 -27.28 -14.06
N MET A 95 6.07 -26.14 -14.60
CA MET A 95 4.78 -26.02 -15.28
C MET A 95 5.02 -25.11 -16.49
N LEU A 96 4.90 -25.74 -17.66
CA LEU A 96 5.15 -25.16 -18.97
C LEU A 96 4.40 -23.84 -19.16
N ILE A 97 5.07 -22.91 -19.85
CA ILE A 97 4.64 -21.57 -20.28
C ILE A 97 4.92 -20.45 -19.25
N CYS A 98 6.19 -20.12 -19.09
CA CYS A 98 6.61 -18.71 -18.97
C CYS A 98 7.91 -18.57 -19.77
N SER A 99 7.77 -18.28 -21.06
CA SER A 99 8.88 -17.90 -21.93
C SER A 99 9.60 -16.69 -21.33
N VAL A 100 10.80 -16.91 -20.80
CA VAL A 100 11.93 -15.98 -20.68
C VAL A 100 11.53 -14.49 -20.65
N GLY A 101 11.32 -13.91 -19.45
CA GLY A 101 11.40 -12.44 -19.35
C GLY A 101 10.63 -11.73 -18.23
N SER A 102 9.67 -12.36 -17.55
CA SER A 102 8.91 -11.65 -16.50
C SER A 102 9.69 -11.61 -15.17
N GLN A 103 10.60 -10.65 -15.02
CA GLN A 103 11.10 -10.23 -13.71
C GLN A 103 10.05 -9.35 -13.02
N PRO A 104 9.93 -9.36 -11.67
CA PRO A 104 9.09 -8.41 -10.96
C PRO A 104 9.47 -6.99 -11.35
N VAL A 105 8.45 -6.17 -11.50
CA VAL A 105 8.57 -4.79 -11.99
C VAL A 105 9.52 -3.98 -11.11
N GLU A 106 9.53 -4.24 -9.80
CA GLU A 106 10.42 -3.63 -8.82
C GLU A 106 11.88 -3.95 -9.13
N GLY A 107 12.19 -5.22 -9.46
CA GLY A 107 13.53 -5.66 -9.81
C GLY A 107 14.07 -4.94 -11.06
N PHE A 108 13.22 -4.82 -12.09
CA PHE A 108 13.54 -4.12 -13.32
C PHE A 108 13.89 -2.64 -13.06
N TYR A 109 13.04 -1.90 -12.34
CA TYR A 109 13.28 -0.49 -12.05
C TYR A 109 14.42 -0.26 -11.05
N ARG A 110 14.66 -1.20 -10.13
CA ARG A 110 15.78 -1.15 -9.18
C ARG A 110 17.12 -1.27 -9.90
N GLN A 111 17.26 -2.20 -10.84
CA GLN A 111 18.47 -2.36 -11.66
C GLN A 111 18.76 -1.12 -12.51
N GLN A 112 17.72 -0.41 -12.94
CA GLN A 112 17.86 0.84 -13.69
C GLN A 112 18.14 2.07 -12.81
N GLY A 113 18.21 1.93 -11.49
CA GLY A 113 18.34 3.06 -10.56
C GLY A 113 17.13 3.99 -10.57
N LYS A 114 15.96 3.50 -10.99
CA LYS A 114 14.72 4.28 -11.17
C LYS A 114 13.67 3.99 -10.10
N LEU A 115 13.95 3.11 -9.16
CA LEU A 115 13.06 2.73 -8.06
C LEU A 115 13.36 3.55 -6.82
N LEU A 116 12.37 4.29 -6.35
CA LEU A 116 12.36 4.97 -5.07
C LEU A 116 11.58 4.13 -4.06
N GLU A 117 12.22 3.74 -2.96
CA GLU A 117 11.58 3.04 -1.84
C GLU A 117 11.10 4.10 -0.83
N PHE A 118 9.82 4.09 -0.46
CA PHE A 118 9.25 5.08 0.44
C PHE A 118 8.39 4.42 1.51
N ASP A 119 8.85 4.46 2.76
CA ASP A 119 8.10 3.98 3.92
C ASP A 119 7.07 5.02 4.36
N LEU A 120 5.79 4.61 4.40
CA LEU A 120 4.68 5.44 4.82
C LEU A 120 4.74 5.67 6.35
N PRO A 121 4.97 6.91 6.82
CA PRO A 121 5.06 7.22 8.25
C PRO A 121 3.71 7.27 8.97
N GLY A 122 2.59 7.30 8.24
CA GLY A 122 1.27 7.56 8.81
C GLY A 122 0.20 7.77 7.75
N GLY A 123 -0.87 8.46 8.11
CA GLY A 123 -1.94 8.82 7.19
C GLY A 123 -1.46 9.77 6.08
N ILE A 124 -2.41 10.23 5.26
CA ILE A 124 -2.12 11.22 4.21
C ILE A 124 -1.49 12.50 4.79
N PRO A 125 -1.98 13.08 5.91
CA PRO A 125 -1.39 14.30 6.46
C PRO A 125 0.10 14.16 6.79
N GLU A 126 0.52 12.99 7.27
CA GLU A 126 1.91 12.72 7.66
C GLU A 126 2.78 12.25 6.48
N SER A 127 2.19 11.50 5.54
CA SER A 127 2.91 10.85 4.44
C SER A 127 3.05 11.75 3.21
N TRP A 128 2.02 12.52 2.86
CA TRP A 128 1.97 13.27 1.61
C TRP A 128 3.04 14.36 1.50
N PRO A 129 3.27 15.22 2.51
CA PRO A 129 4.32 16.24 2.42
C PRO A 129 5.70 15.61 2.26
N LYS A 130 6.00 14.53 2.98
CA LYS A 130 7.28 13.82 2.88
C LYS A 130 7.46 13.16 1.51
N LEU A 131 6.39 12.62 0.94
CA LEU A 131 6.44 12.05 -0.41
C LEU A 131 6.71 13.15 -1.45
N LEU A 132 6.01 14.28 -1.38
CA LEU A 132 6.26 15.42 -2.27
C LEU A 132 7.70 15.94 -2.16
N HIS A 133 8.24 16.01 -0.94
CA HIS A 133 9.63 16.37 -0.69
C HIS A 133 10.61 15.44 -1.41
N VAL A 134 10.45 14.12 -1.22
CA VAL A 134 11.34 13.12 -1.87
C VAL A 134 11.17 13.11 -3.38
N LEU A 135 9.99 13.46 -3.89
CA LEU A 135 9.74 13.60 -5.32
C LEU A 135 10.19 14.95 -5.90
N ASN A 136 10.66 15.88 -5.06
CA ASN A 136 11.02 17.24 -5.44
C ASN A 136 9.88 17.97 -6.17
N LEU A 137 8.66 17.87 -5.63
CA LEU A 137 7.43 18.44 -6.19
C LEU A 137 6.88 19.63 -5.40
N GLU A 138 7.64 20.15 -4.43
CA GLU A 138 7.21 21.20 -3.49
C GLU A 138 6.82 22.52 -4.19
N ASP A 139 7.33 22.77 -5.41
CA ASP A 139 7.07 24.01 -6.17
C ASP A 139 5.72 24.04 -6.93
N GLN A 140 4.89 22.99 -6.88
CA GLN A 140 3.71 22.87 -7.76
C GLN A 140 2.36 23.29 -7.12
N GLU A 141 2.32 23.55 -5.81
CA GLU A 141 1.07 23.94 -5.12
C GLU A 141 0.83 25.46 -5.06
N GLU A 142 1.87 26.30 -5.16
CA GLU A 142 1.68 27.77 -5.19
C GLU A 142 0.97 28.26 -6.47
N MET A 143 1.03 27.50 -7.58
CA MET A 143 0.47 27.93 -8.86
C MET A 143 -1.05 27.67 -9.02
N LYS A 144 -1.69 26.93 -8.10
CA LYS A 144 -3.14 26.61 -8.19
C LYS A 144 -4.04 27.45 -7.30
N LEU A 145 -3.48 28.20 -6.35
CA LEU A 145 -4.24 29.14 -5.52
C LEU A 145 -4.21 30.59 -6.05
N ALA A 146 -3.39 30.87 -7.06
CA ALA A 146 -3.33 32.17 -7.72
C ALA A 146 -4.26 32.31 -8.95
N THR A 147 -5.10 31.30 -9.24
CA THR A 147 -6.02 31.30 -10.40
C THR A 147 -7.45 30.83 -10.11
N ALA A 148 -7.89 30.85 -8.84
CA ALA A 148 -9.28 30.62 -8.46
C ALA A 148 -9.92 31.89 -7.87
#